data_AF-I3V1S0-F1
#
_entry.id   AF-I3V1S0-F1
#
_cell.length_a   1.000
_cell.length_b   1.000
_cell.length_c   1.000
_cell.angle_alpha   90.00
_cell.angle_beta   90.00
_cell.angle_gamma   90.00
#
_symmetry.space_group_name_H-M   'P 1'
#
loop_
_entity.id
_entity.type
_entity.pdbx_description
1 polymer ?
#
loop_
_entity_poly.entity_id
_entity_poly.type
_entity_poly.pdbx_seq_one_letter_code
_entity_poly.pdbx_strand_id
1 'polypeptide(L)' 'MIQLTGINRNAIHLAPAAIASVAEAGASSQWHGICSIVRTFDGQVLEVRQRADDIVRQIKEVQ' A
#
# COMPACT_ATOMS: atom_id res chain seq x y z
N MET A 1 3.57 5.86 11.94
CA MET A 1 3.36 4.52 11.33
C MET A 1 2.03 4.55 10.60
N ILE A 2 1.90 3.94 9.43
CA ILE A 2 0.63 3.82 8.71
C ILE A 2 0.15 2.36 8.73
N GLN A 3 -1.16 2.15 8.63
CA GLN A 3 -1.75 0.82 8.56
C GLN A 3 -2.38 0.61 7.18
N LEU A 4 -1.90 -0.41 6.48
CA LEU A 4 -2.45 -0.89 5.23
C LEU A 4 -3.22 -2.20 5.43
N THR A 5 -4.06 -2.55 4.46
CA THR A 5 -4.86 -3.78 4.49
C THR A 5 -4.40 -4.64 3.32
N GLY A 6 -3.79 -5.79 3.63
CA GLY A 6 -3.35 -6.73 2.61
C GLY A 6 -4.52 -7.42 1.90
N ILE A 7 -4.23 -8.14 0.82
CA ILE A 7 -5.22 -8.93 0.08
C ILE A 7 -5.99 -9.91 0.99
N ASN A 8 -5.31 -10.50 1.96
CA ASN A 8 -5.85 -11.45 2.95
C ASN A 8 -6.59 -10.76 4.11
N ARG A 9 -6.89 -9.46 4.01
CA ARG A 9 -7.54 -8.64 5.05
C ARG A 9 -6.75 -8.54 6.35
N ASN A 10 -5.48 -8.90 6.34
CA ASN A 10 -4.57 -8.67 7.44
C ASN A 10 -4.14 -7.20 7.49
N ALA A 11 -4.01 -6.67 8.70
CA ALA A 11 -3.40 -5.36 8.93
C ALA A 11 -1.89 -5.47 8.72
N ILE A 12 -1.33 -4.53 7.95
CA ILE A 12 0.10 -4.41 7.69
C ILE A 12 0.51 -3.03 8.20
N HIS A 13 1.33 -2.99 9.25
CA HIS A 13 1.82 -1.74 9.82
C HIS A 13 3.20 -1.43 9.23
N LEU A 14 3.34 -0.26 8.61
CA LEU A 14 4.58 0.18 7.97
C LEU A 14 5.04 1.52 8.53
N ALA A 15 6.35 1.67 8.70
CA ALA A 15 6.95 2.98 8.81
C ALA A 15 6.80 3.70 7.45
N PRO A 16 6.32 4.95 7.38
CA PRO A 16 6.25 5.69 6.13
C PRO A 16 7.60 5.75 5.39
N ALA A 17 8.69 5.91 6.15
CA ALA A 17 10.05 5.93 5.61
C ALA A 17 10.53 4.60 5.01
N ALA A 18 9.84 3.47 5.26
CA ALA A 18 10.18 2.18 4.66
C ALA A 18 9.56 2.00 3.26
N ILE A 19 8.61 2.87 2.87
CA ILE A 19 7.92 2.79 1.59
C ILE A 19 8.78 3.45 0.51
N ALA A 20 9.19 2.66 -0.47
CA ALA A 20 9.97 3.12 -1.61
C ALA A 20 9.07 3.65 -2.74
N SER A 21 7.92 3.02 -2.98
CA SER A 21 6.95 3.47 -3.97
C SER A 21 5.54 2.95 -3.71
N VAL A 22 4.55 3.69 -4.22
CA VAL A 22 3.14 3.30 -4.26
C VAL A 22 2.66 3.45 -5.71
N ALA A 23 2.08 2.39 -6.27
CA ALA A 23 1.52 2.39 -7.62
C ALA A 23 0.08 1.89 -7.58
N GLU A 24 -0.78 2.41 -8.46
CA GLU A 24 -2.11 1.85 -8.66
C GLU A 24 -2.01 0.44 -9.25
N ALA A 25 -2.84 -0.47 -8.75
CA ALA A 25 -2.89 -1.82 -9.30
C ALA A 25 -3.62 -1.81 -10.66
N GLY A 26 -3.22 -2.71 -11.57
CA GLY A 26 -3.91 -2.86 -12.86
C GLY A 26 -5.35 -3.36 -12.69
N ALA A 27 -6.20 -3.14 -13.70
CA ALA A 27 -7.63 -3.44 -13.65
C ALA A 27 -7.96 -4.89 -13.23
N SER A 28 -7.18 -5.87 -13.69
CA SER A 28 -7.37 -7.28 -13.29
C SER A 28 -7.17 -7.50 -11.79
N SER A 29 -6.16 -6.86 -11.19
CA SER A 29 -5.90 -6.95 -9.75
C SER A 29 -6.97 -6.22 -8.93
N GLN A 30 -7.46 -5.09 -9.44
CA GLN A 30 -8.56 -4.34 -8.83
C GLN A 30 -9.85 -5.17 -8.76
N TRP A 31 -10.11 -6.02 -9.76
CA TRP A 31 -11.26 -6.94 -9.73
C TRP A 31 -11.20 -7.93 -8.55
N HIS A 32 -10.00 -8.28 -8.08
CA HIS A 32 -9.77 -9.09 -6.89
C HIS A 32 -9.68 -8.27 -5.58
N GLY A 33 -9.90 -6.95 -5.67
CA GLY A 33 -9.89 -6.03 -4.54
C GLY A 33 -8.50 -5.55 -4.10
N ILE A 34 -7.50 -5.72 -4.95
CA ILE A 34 -6.17 -5.14 -4.79
C ILE A 34 -6.19 -3.79 -5.53
N CYS A 35 -6.18 -2.69 -4.80
CA CYS A 35 -6.28 -1.36 -5.40
C CYS A 35 -4.90 -0.74 -5.67
N SER A 36 -3.87 -1.14 -4.92
CA SER A 36 -2.52 -0.60 -5.06
C SER A 36 -1.45 -1.65 -4.79
N ILE A 37 -0.26 -1.37 -5.30
CA ILE A 37 0.96 -2.10 -5.02
C ILE A 37 1.94 -1.17 -4.31
N VAL A 38 2.33 -1.55 -3.10
CA VAL A 38 3.34 -0.85 -2.30
C VAL A 38 4.64 -1.64 -2.37
N ARG A 39 5.74 -0.96 -2.67
CA ARG A 39 7.09 -1.54 -2.60
C ARG A 39 7.88 -0.88 -1.49
N THR A 40 8.56 -1.69 -0.70
CA THR A 40 9.43 -1.23 0.39
C THR A 40 10.89 -1.22 -0.05
N PHE A 41 11.74 -0.48 0.67
CA PHE A 41 13.17 -0.39 0.36
C PHE A 41 13.94 -1.71 0.52
N ASP A 42 13.45 -2.63 1.36
CA ASP A 42 14.01 -3.98 1.54
C ASP A 42 13.53 -4.98 0.47
N GLY A 43 12.78 -4.52 -0.54
CA GLY A 43 12.39 -5.32 -1.70
C GLY A 43 11.07 -6.08 -1.54
N GLN A 44 10.31 -5.87 -0.46
CA GLN A 44 8.97 -6.46 -0.34
C GLN A 44 7.99 -5.78 -1.30
N VAL A 45 7.04 -6.58 -1.80
CA VAL A 45 5.93 -6.12 -2.62
C VAL A 45 4.64 -6.48 -1.89
N LEU A 46 3.83 -5.47 -1.62
CA LEU A 46 2.60 -5.60 -0.86
C LEU A 46 1.40 -5.22 -1.74
N GLU A 47 0.52 -6.19 -1.93
CA GLU A 47 -0.77 -6.00 -2.59
C GLU A 47 -1.80 -5.57 -1.55
N VAL A 48 -2.29 -4.33 -1.69
CA VAL A 48 -3.13 -3.69 -0.67
C VAL A 48 -4.45 -3.21 -1.24
N ARG A 49 -5.45 -3.12 -0.35
CA ARG A 49 -6.85 -2.80 -0.72
C ARG A 49 -7.14 -1.29 -0.74
N GLN A 50 -6.26 -0.47 -0.16
CA GLN A 50 -6.32 0.99 -0.21
C GLN A 50 -5.96 1.50 -1.61
N ARG A 51 -6.55 2.63 -2.04
CA ARG A 51 -6.15 3.33 -3.26
C ARG A 51 -4.81 4.04 -3.05
N ALA A 52 -4.07 4.24 -4.15
CA ALA A 52 -2.73 4.81 -4.08
C ALA A 52 -2.74 6.22 -3.47
N ASP A 53 -3.72 7.03 -3.85
CA ASP A 53 -3.89 8.40 -3.33
C ASP A 53 -4.15 8.44 -1.82
N ASP A 54 -4.96 7.50 -1.31
CA ASP A 54 -5.24 7.41 0.13
C ASP A 54 -3.97 7.06 0.92
N ILE A 55 -3.13 6.18 0.38
CA ILE A 55 -1.85 5.80 0.98
C ILE A 55 -0.90 6.99 0.97
N VAL A 56 -0.76 7.68 -0.17
CA VAL A 56 0.09 8.87 -0.31
C VAL A 56 -0.35 9.97 0.66
N ARG A 57 -1.65 10.15 0.85
CA ARG A 57 -2.19 11.09 1.83
C ARG A 57 -1.80 10.71 3.26
N GLN A 58 -1.99 9.45 3.66
CA GLN A 58 -1.57 8.97 4.99
C GLN A 58 -0.06 9.14 5.23
N ILE A 59 0.77 8.91 4.22
CA ILE A 59 2.21 9.14 4.31
C ILE A 59 2.49 10.62 4.62
N LYS A 60 1.87 11.55 3.88
CA LYS A 60 2.06 13.00 4.07
C LYS A 60 1.57 13.51 5.42
N GLU A 61 0.53 12.90 5.99
CA GLU A 61 -0.03 13.30 7.29
C GLU A 61 0.84 12.85 8.48
N VAL A 62 1.74 11.87 8.27
CA VAL A 62 2.58 11.28 9.32
C VAL A 62 4.05 11.71 9.19
N GLN A 63 4.42 12.46 8.15
CA GLN A 63 5.73 13.10 7.98
C GLN A 63 5.78 14.46 8.65
#